data_AF-Q9KHY1-F1
#
_entry.id   AF-Q9KHY1-F1
#
_cell.length_a   1.000
_cell.length_b   1.000
_cell.length_c   1.000
_cell.angle_alpha   90.00
_cell.angle_beta   90.00
_cell.angle_gamma   90.00
#
_symmetry.space_group_name_H-M   'P 1'
#
loop_
_entity.id
_entity.type
_entity.pdbx_description
1 polymer ?
#
loop_
_entity_poly.entity_id
_entity_poly.type
_entity_poly.pdbx_seq_one_letter_code
_entity_poly.pdbx_strand_id
1 'polypeptide(L)'
;GLEISNLPGKLADCSSNNPAETELFIVEGDSAGGSAKSGRNREFQAILPIRGKILNVEKASMDKILANEEIRSLFTAMGTGFGAEFDVTKARYQKL
;
A
#
# COMPACT_ATOMS: atom_id res chain seq x y z
N GLY A 1 5.14 -22.98 -7.91
CA GLY A 1 4.32 -21.99 -7.21
C GLY A 1 5.23 -20.85 -6.84
N LEU A 2 5.27 -19.84 -7.70
CA LEU A 2 6.08 -18.63 -7.51
C LEU A 2 5.18 -17.62 -6.75
N GLU A 3 5.59 -16.82 -5.79
CA GLU A 3 6.84 -16.51 -5.09
C GLU A 3 6.41 -15.79 -3.81
N ILE A 4 7.33 -15.54 -2.89
CA ILE A 4 7.21 -14.47 -1.89
C ILE A 4 6.65 -13.23 -2.60
N SER A 5 5.43 -12.82 -2.23
CA SER A 5 4.76 -11.66 -2.80
C SER A 5 5.63 -10.43 -2.55
N ASN A 6 6.44 -10.04 -3.53
CA ASN A 6 7.33 -8.90 -3.43
C ASN A 6 6.48 -7.66 -3.15
N LEU A 7 6.55 -7.18 -1.91
CA LEU A 7 5.94 -5.93 -1.50
C LEU A 7 6.52 -4.79 -2.34
N PRO A 8 5.78 -3.67 -2.54
CA PRO A 8 6.30 -2.53 -3.27
C PRO A 8 7.64 -2.08 -2.66
N GLY A 9 8.69 -1.90 -3.48
CA GLY A 9 10.02 -1.55 -2.95
C GLY A 9 10.07 -0.22 -2.16
N LYS A 10 9.08 0.64 -2.36
CA LYS A 10 8.89 1.91 -1.63
C LYS A 10 8.11 1.78 -0.32
N LEU A 11 7.46 0.63 -0.07
CA LEU A 11 6.77 0.36 1.18
C LEU A 11 7.82 0.15 2.28
N ALA A 12 7.76 0.97 3.31
CA ALA A 12 8.40 0.63 4.58
C ALA A 12 7.38 -0.16 5.39
N ASP A 13 7.53 -1.49 5.45
CA ASP A 13 6.58 -2.34 6.18
C ASP A 13 6.84 -2.37 7.69
N CYS A 14 5.86 -2.81 8.48
CA CYS A 14 6.00 -3.08 9.90
C CYS A 14 6.45 -4.53 10.16
N SER A 15 6.90 -4.84 11.38
CA SER A 15 7.35 -6.19 11.73
C SER A 15 6.23 -7.14 12.16
N SER A 16 5.11 -6.61 12.66
CA SER A 16 3.95 -7.44 13.01
C SER A 16 3.24 -7.94 11.76
N ASN A 17 2.75 -9.18 11.85
CA ASN A 17 1.92 -9.82 10.83
C ASN A 17 0.45 -9.93 11.26
N ASN A 18 0.06 -9.35 12.41
CA ASN A 18 -1.33 -9.36 12.88
C ASN A 18 -2.08 -8.17 12.25
N PRO A 19 -3.00 -8.39 11.28
CA PRO A 19 -3.65 -7.28 10.61
C PRO A 19 -4.50 -6.40 11.54
N ALA A 20 -4.96 -6.95 12.67
CA ALA A 20 -5.86 -6.26 13.60
C ALA A 20 -5.20 -5.13 14.39
N GLU A 21 -3.87 -5.14 14.50
CA GLU A 21 -3.11 -4.09 15.21
C GLU A 21 -2.31 -3.21 14.25
N THR A 22 -2.12 -3.65 13.01
CA THR A 22 -1.26 -2.96 12.05
C THR A 22 -2.02 -1.88 11.30
N GLU A 23 -1.30 -0.80 10.99
CA GLU A 23 -1.82 0.36 10.28
C GLU A 23 -0.88 0.78 9.15
N LEU A 24 -1.45 1.21 8.03
CA LEU A 24 -0.71 1.68 6.87
C LEU A 24 -0.94 3.18 6.67
N PHE A 25 0.11 3.98 6.79
CA PHE A 25 0.07 5.40 6.46
C PHE A 25 0.45 5.63 5.00
N ILE A 26 -0.43 6.32 4.28
CA ILE A 26 -0.15 6.83 2.94
C ILE A 26 0.34 8.27 3.06
N VAL A 27 1.50 8.58 2.50
CA VAL A 27 2.14 9.90 2.61
C VAL A 27 2.52 10.47 1.25
N GLU A 28 2.50 11.79 1.13
CA GLU A 28 2.85 12.48 -0.10
C GLU A 28 4.38 12.57 -0.26
N GLY A 29 4.91 11.78 -1.20
CA GLY A 29 6.30 11.80 -1.62
C GLY A 29 7.31 11.25 -0.61
N ASP A 30 8.54 11.08 -1.07
CA ASP A 30 9.62 10.45 -0.29
C ASP A 30 10.09 11.33 0.87
N SER A 31 9.91 12.65 0.78
CA SER A 31 10.31 13.58 1.84
C SER A 31 9.46 13.38 3.11
N ALA A 32 8.13 13.38 2.97
CA ALA A 32 7.23 13.02 4.05
C ALA A 32 7.41 11.55 4.45
N GLY A 33 7.65 10.66 3.46
CA GLY A 33 7.99 9.26 3.65
C GLY A 33 9.18 9.03 4.58
N GLY A 34 10.28 9.74 4.41
CA GLY A 34 11.47 9.61 5.24
C GLY A 34 11.22 10.05 6.69
N SER A 35 10.50 11.15 6.87
CA SER A 35 10.11 11.66 8.18
C SER A 35 9.18 10.67 8.90
N ALA A 36 8.12 10.22 8.22
CA ALA A 36 7.17 9.25 8.77
C ALA A 36 7.85 7.90 9.07
N LYS A 37 8.70 7.41 8.17
CA LYS A 37 9.46 6.15 8.37
C LYS A 37 10.33 6.19 9.62
N SER A 38 10.93 7.34 9.91
CA SER A 38 11.82 7.51 11.07
C SER A 38 11.05 7.71 12.38
N GLY A 39 9.88 8.35 12.32
CA GLY A 39 9.04 8.64 13.50
C GLY A 39 8.04 7.54 13.87
N ARG A 40 7.82 6.55 13.01
CA ARG A 40 6.84 5.50 13.25
C ARG A 40 7.25 4.50 14.33
N ASN A 41 6.27 3.87 14.96
CA ASN A 41 6.49 2.59 15.61
C ASN A 41 6.55 1.48 14.54
N ARG A 42 7.78 1.02 14.23
CA ARG A 42 8.04 -0.01 13.22
C ARG A 42 7.37 -1.37 13.51
N GLU A 43 6.87 -1.57 14.73
CA GLU A 43 6.21 -2.81 15.11
C GLU A 43 4.88 -2.99 14.39
N PHE A 44 4.06 -1.93 14.34
CA PHE A 44 2.69 -1.99 13.80
C PHE A 44 2.37 -0.93 12.74
N GLN A 45 3.24 0.07 12.51
CA GLN A 45 2.99 1.14 11.54
C GLN A 45 3.79 0.93 10.26
N ALA A 46 3.13 0.80 9.12
CA ALA A 46 3.70 0.77 7.77
C ALA A 46 3.58 2.14 7.09
N ILE A 47 4.53 2.50 6.21
CA ILE A 47 4.53 3.76 5.47
C ILE A 47 4.64 3.49 3.98
N LEU A 48 3.69 3.99 3.19
CA LEU A 48 3.69 3.94 1.73
C LEU A 48 3.73 5.35 1.14
N PRO A 49 4.88 5.80 0.60
CA PRO A 49 4.97 7.06 -0.13
C PRO A 49 4.28 6.96 -1.49
N ILE A 50 3.45 7.94 -1.81
CA ILE A 50 2.83 8.13 -3.13
C ILE A 50 3.39 9.39 -3.75
N ARG A 51 3.84 9.32 -5.00
CA ARG A 51 4.44 10.46 -5.68
C ARG A 51 3.41 11.16 -6.56
N GLY A 52 3.34 12.48 -6.40
CA GLY A 52 2.48 13.34 -7.22
C GLY A 52 0.99 13.11 -6.97
N LYS A 53 0.17 13.54 -7.93
CA LYS A 53 -1.29 13.42 -7.83
C LYS A 53 -1.72 12.02 -8.27
N ILE A 54 -2.48 11.34 -7.43
CA ILE A 54 -3.09 10.05 -7.78
C ILE A 54 -4.00 10.25 -9.00
N LEU A 55 -3.99 9.25 -9.89
CA LEU A 55 -4.85 9.21 -11.07
C LEU A 55 -6.32 9.32 -10.64
N ASN A 56 -7.06 10.27 -11.24
CA ASN A 56 -8.50 10.34 -11.05
C ASN A 56 -9.17 9.15 -11.74
N VAL A 57 -9.62 8.18 -10.93
CA VAL A 57 -10.22 6.93 -11.40
C VAL A 57 -11.61 7.11 -12.03
N GLU A 58 -12.35 8.16 -11.69
CA GLU A 58 -13.68 8.43 -12.29
C GLU A 58 -13.59 8.82 -13.77
N LYS A 59 -12.45 9.38 -14.18
CA LYS A 59 -12.19 9.83 -15.56
C LYS A 59 -11.25 8.91 -16.34
N ALA A 60 -10.70 7.88 -15.69
CA ALA A 60 -9.72 6.98 -16.28
C ALA A 60 -10.36 5.68 -16.72
N SER A 61 -9.87 5.11 -17.83
CA SER A 61 -10.25 3.75 -18.24
C SER A 61 -9.62 2.72 -17.30
N MET A 62 -10.23 1.53 -17.22
CA MET A 62 -9.71 0.42 -16.41
C MET A 62 -8.25 0.09 -16.75
N ASP A 63 -7.88 0.11 -18.04
CA ASP A 63 -6.50 -0.14 -18.47
C ASP A 63 -5.51 0.90 -17.92
N LYS A 64 -5.93 2.18 -17.80
CA LYS A 64 -5.08 3.23 -17.23
C LYS A 64 -4.90 3.09 -15.73
N ILE A 65 -5.96 2.68 -15.03
CA ILE A 65 -5.91 2.35 -13.59
C ILE A 65 -4.97 1.15 -13.39
N LEU A 66 -5.21 0.11 -14.21
CA LEU A 66 -4.36 -1.05 -14.49
C LEU A 66 -2.87 -0.70 -14.54
N ALA A 67 -2.55 0.21 -15.45
CA ALA A 67 -1.22 0.65 -15.81
C ALA A 67 -0.60 1.66 -14.84
N ASN A 68 -1.30 2.09 -13.79
CA ASN A 68 -0.77 3.06 -12.86
C ASN A 68 0.03 2.39 -11.74
N GLU A 69 1.30 2.75 -11.60
CA GLU A 69 2.20 2.16 -10.59
C GLU A 69 1.82 2.49 -9.14
N GLU A 70 1.26 3.68 -8.90
CA GLU A 70 0.82 4.12 -7.56
C GLU A 70 -0.37 3.29 -7.09
N ILE A 71 -1.36 3.11 -7.95
CA ILE A 71 -2.53 2.28 -7.68
C ILE A 71 -2.14 0.80 -7.52
N ARG A 72 -1.24 0.28 -8.37
CA ARG A 72 -0.72 -1.09 -8.21
C ARG A 72 0.02 -1.28 -6.90
N SER A 73 0.86 -0.32 -6.52
CA SER A 73 1.56 -0.36 -5.24
C SER A 73 0.60 -0.41 -4.05
N LEU A 74 -0.51 0.33 -4.13
CA LEU A 74 -1.56 0.30 -3.11
C LEU A 74 -2.21 -1.08 -2.99
N PHE A 75 -2.64 -1.68 -4.10
CA PHE A 75 -3.24 -3.03 -4.07
C PHE A 75 -2.28 -4.08 -3.55
N THR A 76 -1.02 -4.05 -4.00
CA THR A 76 0.01 -4.99 -3.54
C THR A 76 0.31 -4.80 -2.05
N ALA A 77 0.37 -3.55 -1.55
CA ALA A 77 0.60 -3.29 -0.13
C ALA A 77 -0.56 -3.79 0.74
N MET A 78 -1.81 -3.52 0.34
CA MET A 78 -3.01 -3.94 1.08
C MET A 78 -3.22 -5.46 1.05
N GLY A 79 -2.83 -6.14 -0.02
CA GLY A 79 -2.98 -7.60 -0.17
C GLY A 79 -4.42 -8.07 -0.41
N THR A 80 -5.36 -7.14 -0.60
CA THR A 80 -6.80 -7.44 -0.76
C THR A 80 -7.18 -7.87 -2.17
N GLY A 81 -6.29 -7.75 -3.16
CA GLY A 81 -6.65 -7.97 -4.56
C GLY A 81 -7.46 -6.80 -5.16
N PHE A 82 -7.95 -6.99 -6.39
CA PHE A 82 -8.71 -5.97 -7.13
C PHE A 82 -9.88 -6.57 -7.90
N GLY A 83 -10.97 -5.81 -8.03
CA GLY A 83 -12.12 -6.19 -8.84
C GLY A 83 -12.76 -7.49 -8.36
N ALA A 84 -12.86 -8.48 -9.24
CA ALA A 84 -13.47 -9.78 -8.92
C ALA A 84 -12.65 -10.62 -7.92
N GLU A 85 -11.36 -10.32 -7.75
CA GLU A 85 -10.48 -11.02 -6.81
C GLU A 85 -10.38 -10.30 -5.46
N PHE A 86 -11.14 -9.20 -5.28
CA PHE A 86 -11.11 -8.44 -4.03
C PHE A 86 -11.66 -9.27 -2.87
N ASP A 87 -10.85 -9.36 -1.82
CA ASP A 87 -11.17 -10.04 -0.57
C ASP A 87 -10.63 -9.23 0.62
N VAL A 88 -11.54 -8.58 1.34
CA VAL A 88 -11.21 -7.78 2.52
C VAL A 88 -10.59 -8.61 3.65
N THR A 89 -10.86 -9.92 3.71
CA THR A 89 -10.32 -10.80 4.76
C THR A 89 -8.81 -11.02 4.60
N LYS A 90 -8.26 -10.73 3.41
CA LYS A 90 -6.83 -10.78 3.11
C LYS A 90 -6.09 -9.46 3.37
N ALA A 91 -6.79 -8.44 3.88
CA ALA A 91 -6.17 -7.16 4.19
C ALA A 91 -5.03 -7.33 5.19
N ARG A 92 -3.86 -6.78 4.85
CA ARG A 92 -2.64 -6.84 5.68
C ARG A 92 -2.63 -5.83 6.83
N TYR A 93 -3.47 -4.80 6.71
CA TYR A 93 -3.62 -3.71 7.67
C TYR A 93 -5.11 -3.44 7.86
N GLN A 94 -5.60 -3.41 9.10
CA GLN A 94 -7.01 -3.09 9.40
C GLN A 94 -7.26 -1.60 9.65
N LYS A 95 -6.20 -0.79 9.57
CA LYS A 95 -6.28 0.66 9.61
C LYS A 95 -5.46 1.25 8.47
N LEU A 96 -6.07 2.20 7.75
CA LEU A 96 -5.50 2.94 6.63
C LEU A 96 -5.64 4.44 6.90
#